data_AF-A0A851ZQ98-F1
#
_entry.id   AF-A0A851ZQ98-F1
#
_cell.length_a   1.000
_cell.length_b   1.000
_cell.length_c   1.000
_cell.angle_alpha   90.00
_cell.angle_beta   90.00
_cell.angle_gamma   90.00
#
_symmetry.space_group_name_H-M   'P 1'
#
loop_
_entity.id
_entity.type
_entity.pdbx_description
1 polymer ?
#
loop_
_entity_poly.entity_id
_entity_poly.type
_entity_poly.pdbx_seq_one_letter_code
_entity_poly.pdbx_strand_id
1 'polypeptide(L)'
;VILETMKHIVLLSQTIMDYEQRVHQKEQQLINIKRERLSLKKYGGEKLQQIHTMKRQKEKQAHVNGTERKKMLKKLEKERQMTAIIQNVFQNIIIGSGVNWAEDQSLTAIVLQLEKNVHIQ
;
A
#
# COMPACT_ATOMS: atom_id res chain seq x y z
N VAL A 1 -48.95 68.88 0.14
CA VAL A 1 -49.28 67.60 -0.54
C VAL A 1 -48.17 67.20 -1.52
N ILE A 2 -47.93 67.94 -2.61
CA ILE A 2 -46.94 67.59 -3.64
C ILE A 2 -45.51 67.38 -3.09
N LEU A 3 -45.02 68.31 -2.27
CA LEU A 3 -43.66 68.22 -1.68
C LEU A 3 -43.49 66.97 -0.80
N GLU A 4 -44.53 66.60 -0.07
CA GLU A 4 -44.48 65.43 0.82
C GLU A 4 -44.47 64.14 0.01
N THR A 5 -45.28 64.06 -1.05
CA THR A 5 -45.24 62.96 -2.01
C THR A 5 -43.85 62.83 -2.66
N MET A 6 -43.21 63.94 -3.03
CA MET A 6 -41.86 63.93 -3.59
C MET A 6 -40.82 63.38 -2.60
N LYS A 7 -40.89 63.76 -1.31
CA LYS A 7 -40.01 63.19 -0.28
C LYS A 7 -40.19 61.69 -0.13
N HIS A 8 -41.43 61.21 -0.11
CA HIS A 8 -41.72 59.79 -0.02
C HIS A 8 -41.19 59.01 -1.23
N ILE A 9 -41.31 59.57 -2.44
CA ILE A 9 -40.75 58.96 -3.66
C ILE A 9 -39.22 58.86 -3.57
N VAL A 10 -38.55 59.92 -3.13
CA VAL A 10 -37.08 59.91 -2.97
C VAL A 10 -36.65 58.88 -1.94
N LEU A 11 -37.31 58.82 -0.78
CA LEU A 11 -37.01 57.84 0.27
C LEU A 11 -37.21 56.39 -0.21
N LEU A 12 -38.30 56.13 -0.94
CA LEU A 12 -38.57 54.82 -1.49
C LEU A 12 -37.51 54.42 -2.53
N SER A 13 -37.18 55.32 -3.46
CA SER A 13 -36.14 55.07 -4.46
C SER A 13 -34.78 54.78 -3.82
N GLN A 14 -34.42 55.52 -2.76
CA GLN A 14 -33.18 55.27 -2.02
C GLN A 14 -33.18 53.89 -1.34
N THR A 15 -34.30 53.53 -0.72
CA THR A 15 -34.47 52.21 -0.11
C THR A 15 -34.37 51.10 -1.15
N ILE A 16 -34.96 51.28 -2.33
CA ILE A 16 -34.86 50.31 -3.45
C ILE A 16 -33.40 50.16 -3.89
N MET A 17 -32.68 51.27 -4.08
CA MET A 17 -31.25 51.22 -4.46
C MET A 17 -30.40 50.48 -3.44
N ASP A 18 -30.65 50.70 -2.14
CA ASP A 18 -29.94 49.99 -1.06
C ASP A 18 -30.23 48.48 -1.09
N TYR A 19 -31.47 48.07 -1.35
CA TYR A 19 -31.82 46.66 -1.50
C TYR A 19 -31.16 46.03 -2.73
N GLU A 20 -31.20 46.69 -3.89
CA GLU A 20 -30.54 46.23 -5.12
C GLU A 20 -29.04 46.04 -4.91
N GLN A 21 -28.37 46.99 -4.25
CA GLN A 21 -26.96 46.89 -3.92
C GLN A 21 -26.68 45.67 -3.01
N ARG A 22 -27.52 45.43 -2.00
CA ARG A 22 -27.37 44.28 -1.10
C ARG A 22 -27.60 42.96 -1.82
N VAL A 23 -28.57 42.89 -2.73
CA VAL A 23 -28.82 41.71 -3.57
C VAL A 23 -27.58 41.43 -4.42
N HIS A 24 -27.06 42.43 -5.11
CA HIS A 24 -25.87 42.27 -5.95
C HIS A 24 -24.66 41.78 -5.14
N GLN A 25 -24.42 42.34 -3.95
CA GLN A 25 -23.35 41.88 -3.06
C GLN A 25 -23.52 40.41 -2.66
N LYS A 26 -24.75 39.98 -2.37
CA LYS A 26 -25.04 38.59 -2.01
C LYS A 26 -24.87 37.64 -3.19
N GLU A 27 -25.26 38.05 -4.39
CA GLU A 27 -25.03 37.28 -5.62
C GLU A 27 -23.54 37.09 -5.89
N GLN A 28 -22.72 38.13 -5.73
CA GLN A 28 -21.28 38.02 -5.88
C GLN A 28 -20.66 37.07 -4.85
N GLN A 29 -21.09 37.14 -3.58
CA GLN A 29 -20.68 36.20 -2.55
C GLN A 29 -21.04 34.76 -2.92
N LEU A 30 -22.26 34.53 -3.43
CA LEU A 30 -22.70 33.21 -3.87
C LEU A 30 -21.87 32.68 -5.05
N ILE A 31 -21.52 33.52 -6.01
CA ILE A 31 -20.66 33.16 -7.14
C ILE A 31 -19.26 32.75 -6.65
N ASN A 32 -18.69 33.49 -5.71
CA ASN A 32 -17.37 33.17 -5.14
C ASN A 32 -17.40 31.83 -4.39
N ILE A 33 -18.41 31.59 -3.55
CA ILE A 33 -18.57 30.30 -2.85
C ILE A 33 -18.73 29.14 -3.84
N LYS A 34 -19.52 29.32 -4.92
CA LYS A 34 -19.66 28.31 -5.97
C LYS A 34 -18.33 28.01 -6.66
N ARG A 35 -17.52 29.03 -6.94
CA ARG A 35 -16.19 28.88 -7.53
C ARG A 35 -15.24 28.12 -6.61
N GLU A 36 -15.18 28.49 -5.34
CA GLU A 36 -14.35 27.79 -4.34
C GLU A 36 -14.77 26.33 -4.17
N ARG A 37 -16.07 26.07 -4.08
CA ARG A 37 -16.61 24.70 -4.01
C ARG A 37 -16.20 23.87 -5.21
N LEU A 38 -16.23 24.45 -6.42
CA LEU A 38 -15.82 23.74 -7.63
C LEU A 38 -14.32 23.40 -7.60
N SER A 39 -13.48 24.35 -7.20
CA SER A 39 -12.03 24.14 -7.04
C SER A 39 -11.73 23.03 -6.03
N LEU A 40 -12.39 23.05 -4.87
CA LEU A 40 -12.24 22.01 -3.85
C LEU A 40 -12.72 20.65 -4.35
N LYS A 41 -13.83 20.58 -5.09
CA LYS A 41 -14.32 19.33 -5.68
C LYS A 41 -13.31 18.75 -6.67
N LYS A 42 -12.70 19.60 -7.52
CA LYS A 42 -11.68 19.16 -8.47
C LYS A 42 -10.44 18.63 -7.74
N TYR A 43 -9.91 19.40 -6.79
CA TYR A 43 -8.76 18.99 -5.97
C TYR A 43 -9.02 17.68 -5.21
N GLY A 44 -10.18 17.55 -4.58
CA GLY A 44 -10.59 16.34 -3.87
C GLY A 44 -10.68 15.13 -4.80
N GLY A 45 -11.25 15.31 -6.00
CA GLY A 45 -11.31 14.28 -7.03
C GLY A 45 -9.92 13.81 -7.48
N GLU A 46 -9.01 14.74 -7.76
CA GLU A 46 -7.62 14.45 -8.14
C GLU A 46 -6.88 13.69 -7.01
N LYS A 47 -7.03 14.12 -5.75
CA LYS A 47 -6.46 13.43 -4.60
C LYS A 47 -7.01 12.02 -4.41
N LEU A 48 -8.31 11.83 -4.58
CA LEU A 48 -8.93 10.50 -4.54
C LEU A 48 -8.36 9.59 -5.63
N GLN A 49 -8.21 10.09 -6.85
CA GLN A 49 -7.59 9.33 -7.95
C GLN A 49 -6.14 8.95 -7.64
N GLN A 50 -5.36 9.85 -7.05
CA GLN A 50 -3.99 9.54 -6.59
C GLN A 50 -4.00 8.41 -5.53
N ILE A 51 -4.88 8.50 -4.53
CA ILE A 51 -5.01 7.48 -3.48
C ILE A 51 -5.35 6.10 -4.09
N HIS A 52 -6.33 6.04 -4.99
CA HIS A 52 -6.69 4.80 -5.67
C HIS A 52 -5.53 4.21 -6.49
N THR A 53 -4.77 5.07 -7.16
CA THR A 53 -3.60 4.65 -7.96
C THR A 53 -2.50 4.07 -7.08
N MET A 54 -2.16 4.76 -5.98
CA MET A 54 -1.17 4.29 -5.01
C MET A 54 -1.59 2.98 -4.34
N LYS A 55 -2.88 2.85 -3.97
CA LYS A 55 -3.42 1.61 -3.40
C LYS A 55 -3.24 0.44 -4.37
N ARG A 56 -3.63 0.61 -5.64
CA ARG A 56 -3.48 -0.42 -6.68
C ARG A 56 -2.03 -0.81 -6.93
N GLN A 57 -1.11 0.16 -6.89
CA GLN A 57 0.33 -0.12 -6.99
C GLN A 57 0.85 -0.95 -5.81
N LYS A 58 0.48 -0.58 -4.58
CA LYS A 58 0.84 -1.34 -3.38
C LYS A 58 0.30 -2.78 -3.41
N GLU A 59 -0.94 -2.97 -3.82
CA GLU A 59 -1.54 -4.31 -3.96
C GLU A 59 -0.79 -5.16 -5.00
N LYS A 60 -0.46 -4.59 -6.16
CA LYS A 60 0.35 -5.26 -7.18
C LYS A 60 1.74 -5.64 -6.65
N GLN A 61 2.40 -4.72 -5.95
CA GLN A 61 3.72 -4.97 -5.39
C GLN A 61 3.68 -6.05 -4.30
N ALA A 62 2.66 -6.03 -3.42
CA ALA A 62 2.46 -7.07 -2.43
C ALA A 62 2.24 -8.45 -3.07
N HIS A 63 1.48 -8.51 -4.17
CA HIS A 63 1.29 -9.75 -4.93
C HIS A 63 2.62 -10.25 -5.52
N VAL A 64 3.39 -9.39 -6.19
CA VAL A 64 4.70 -9.75 -6.78
C VAL A 64 5.67 -10.24 -5.69
N ASN A 65 5.80 -9.50 -4.59
CA ASN A 65 6.67 -9.90 -3.48
C ASN A 65 6.22 -11.26 -2.89
N GLY A 66 4.91 -11.50 -2.81
CA GLY A 66 4.35 -12.77 -2.33
C GLY A 66 4.67 -13.94 -3.27
N THR A 67 4.60 -13.75 -4.59
CA THR A 67 4.93 -14.81 -5.55
C THR A 67 6.43 -15.09 -5.60
N GLU A 68 7.28 -14.05 -5.54
CA GLU A 68 8.73 -14.20 -5.46
C GLU A 68 9.15 -14.93 -4.19
N ARG A 69 8.59 -14.55 -3.03
CA ARG A 69 8.84 -15.26 -1.76
C ARG A 69 8.47 -16.73 -1.85
N LYS A 70 7.31 -17.06 -2.43
CA LYS A 70 6.89 -18.46 -2.64
C LYS A 70 7.86 -19.22 -3.55
N LYS A 71 8.36 -18.60 -4.63
CA LYS A 71 9.37 -19.21 -5.51
C LYS A 71 10.69 -19.46 -4.77
N MET A 72 11.15 -18.50 -3.97
CA MET A 72 12.37 -18.62 -3.18
C MET A 72 12.26 -19.76 -2.16
N LEU A 73 11.14 -19.83 -1.42
CA LEU A 73 10.88 -20.92 -0.47
C LEU A 73 10.84 -22.29 -1.15
N LYS A 74 10.22 -22.41 -2.32
CA LYS A 74 10.24 -23.66 -3.10
C LYS A 74 11.65 -24.06 -3.53
N LYS A 75 12.49 -23.09 -3.93
CA LYS A 75 13.88 -23.37 -4.29
C LYS A 75 14.67 -23.85 -3.07
N LEU A 76 14.55 -23.15 -1.94
CA LEU A 76 15.20 -23.54 -0.68
C LEU A 76 14.78 -24.94 -0.24
N GLU A 77 13.49 -25.28 -0.33
CA GLU A 77 13.02 -26.62 0.00
C GLU A 77 13.63 -27.69 -0.92
N LYS A 78 13.78 -27.41 -2.22
CA LYS A 78 14.44 -28.32 -3.15
C LYS A 78 15.92 -28.50 -2.84
N GLU A 79 16.65 -27.42 -2.54
CA GLU A 79 18.07 -27.49 -2.14
C GLU A 79 18.24 -28.26 -0.82
N ARG A 80 17.31 -28.06 0.13
CA ARG A 80 17.26 -28.81 1.40
C ARG A 80 17.09 -30.31 1.15
N GLN A 81 16.12 -30.70 0.32
CA GLN A 81 15.88 -32.09 -0.04
C GLN A 81 17.10 -32.72 -0.75
N MET A 82 17.71 -31.99 -1.69
CA MET A 82 18.93 -32.46 -2.36
C MET A 82 20.08 -32.69 -1.38
N THR A 83 20.28 -31.75 -0.44
CA THR A 83 21.30 -31.87 0.59
C THR A 83 21.07 -33.11 1.46
N ALA A 84 19.84 -33.38 1.89
CA ALA A 84 19.50 -34.57 2.66
C ALA A 84 19.79 -35.87 1.89
N ILE A 85 19.47 -35.91 0.58
CA ILE A 85 19.79 -37.06 -0.26
C ILE A 85 21.31 -37.28 -0.33
N ILE A 86 22.09 -36.21 -0.56
CA ILE A 86 23.55 -36.28 -0.62
C ILE A 86 24.12 -36.80 0.70
N GLN A 87 23.63 -36.28 1.84
CA GLN A 87 24.04 -36.73 3.17
C GLN A 87 23.78 -38.22 3.38
N ASN A 88 22.57 -38.69 3.05
CA ASN A 88 22.20 -40.10 3.17
C ASN A 88 23.09 -41.00 2.29
N VAL A 89 23.41 -40.56 1.07
CA VAL A 89 24.32 -41.29 0.17
C VAL A 89 25.71 -41.40 0.78
N PHE A 90 26.27 -40.30 1.29
CA PHE A 90 27.59 -40.32 1.94
C PHE A 90 27.62 -41.23 3.18
N GLN A 91 26.58 -41.20 4.01
CA GLN A 91 26.46 -42.11 5.16
C GLN A 91 26.47 -43.57 4.74
N ASN A 92 25.65 -43.93 3.73
CA ASN A 92 25.58 -45.31 3.23
C ASN A 92 26.91 -45.77 2.62
N ILE A 93 27.65 -44.88 1.94
CA ILE A 93 28.97 -45.19 1.42
C ILE A 93 29.96 -45.48 2.55
N ILE A 94 30.00 -44.63 3.58
CA ILE A 94 30.90 -44.83 4.73
C ILE A 94 30.58 -46.16 5.43
N ILE A 95 29.32 -46.41 5.74
CA ILE A 95 28.88 -47.65 6.40
C ILE A 95 29.15 -48.88 5.50
N GLY A 96 28.81 -48.80 4.22
CA GLY A 96 28.97 -49.90 3.26
C GLY A 96 30.42 -50.18 2.84
N SER A 97 31.34 -49.24 3.05
CA SER A 97 32.77 -49.42 2.72
C SER A 97 33.49 -50.42 3.63
N GLY A 98 32.91 -50.79 4.77
CA GLY A 98 33.54 -51.68 5.74
C GLY A 98 34.72 -51.06 6.51
N VAL A 99 34.98 -49.76 6.33
CA VAL A 99 35.95 -49.00 7.13
C VAL A 99 35.43 -48.91 8.57
N ASN A 100 36.30 -49.11 9.56
CA ASN A 100 35.95 -49.02 10.98
C ASN A 100 35.80 -47.56 11.43
N TRP A 101 34.75 -46.91 10.92
CA TRP A 101 34.46 -45.49 11.13
C TRP A 101 34.17 -45.13 12.60
N ALA A 102 33.81 -46.12 13.43
CA ALA A 102 33.55 -45.94 14.86
C ALA A 102 34.84 -45.83 15.70
N GLU A 103 35.97 -46.37 15.21
CA GLU A 103 37.28 -46.23 15.85
C GLU A 103 38.00 -44.95 15.42
N ASP A 104 37.70 -44.44 14.22
CA ASP A 104 38.22 -43.16 13.75
C ASP A 104 37.35 -42.01 14.25
N GLN A 105 37.92 -41.20 15.16
CA GLN A 105 37.23 -40.06 15.77
C GLN A 105 36.79 -39.00 14.76
N SER A 106 37.51 -38.85 13.63
CA SER A 106 37.17 -37.90 12.57
C SER A 106 35.96 -38.38 11.75
N LEU A 107 35.95 -39.67 11.39
CA LEU A 107 34.84 -40.29 10.65
C LEU A 107 33.58 -40.37 11.49
N THR A 108 33.71 -40.72 12.77
CA THR A 108 32.60 -40.69 13.75
C THR A 108 31.97 -39.30 13.82
N ALA A 109 32.77 -38.23 13.90
CA ALA A 109 32.27 -36.87 13.92
C ALA A 109 31.52 -36.50 12.63
N ILE A 110 32.03 -36.92 11.46
CA ILE A 110 31.41 -36.68 10.16
C ILE A 110 30.06 -37.40 10.05
N VAL A 111 30.00 -38.69 10.38
CA VAL A 111 28.76 -39.50 10.29
C VAL A 111 27.66 -38.94 11.22
N LEU A 112 28.01 -38.60 12.46
CA LEU A 112 27.08 -38.03 13.44
C LEU A 112 26.59 -36.62 13.05
N GLN A 113 27.44 -35.81 12.41
CA GLN A 113 27.02 -34.50 11.89
C GLN A 113 26.07 -34.64 10.71
N LEU A 114 26.27 -35.64 9.84
CA LEU A 114 25.37 -35.92 8.73
C LEU A 114 23.97 -36.33 9.23
N GLU A 115 23.86 -37.10 10.32
CA GLU A 115 22.58 -37.54 10.90
C GLU A 115 21.75 -36.38 11.47
N LYS A 116 22.39 -35.44 12.17
CA LYS A 116 21.69 -34.30 12.82
C LYS A 116 21.02 -33.37 11.83
N ASN A 117 21.47 -33.34 10.58
CA ASN A 117 20.94 -32.44 9.56
C ASN A 117 19.70 -33.00 8.83
N VAL A 118 19.34 -34.27 9.05
CA VAL A 118 18.20 -34.95 8.41
C VAL A 118 16.88 -34.72 9.18
N HIS A 119 16.95 -34.46 10.49
CA HIS A 119 15.78 -34.27 11.35
C HIS A 119 15.69 -32.84 11.88
N ILE A 120 15.04 -31.97 11.12
CA ILE A 120 14.53 -30.70 11.64
C ILE A 120 13.12 -30.52 11.10
N GLN A 121 12.15 -30.75 11.99
CA GLN A 121 10.70 -30.63 11.80
C GLN A 121 10.27 -29.18 11.94
#